data_AF-A0A0A2F329-F1
#
_entry.id   AF-A0A0A2F329-F1
#
_cell.length_a   1.000
_cell.length_b   1.000
_cell.length_c   1.000
_cell.angle_alpha   90.00
_cell.angle_beta   90.00
_cell.angle_gamma   90.00
#
_symmetry.space_group_name_H-M   'P 1'
#
loop_
_entity.id
_entity.type
_entity.pdbx_description
1 polymer ?
#
loop_
_entity_poly.entity_id
_entity_poly.type
_entity_poly.pdbx_seq_one_letter_code
_entity_poly.pdbx_strand_id
1 'polypeptide(L)'
;MNFGYWYYREYFNTIKLNSEGIVTNFSTFNKGKNDKLNEEPLPPYNGEVNIQGIKSFKLKTCYPGLLCGVGYHHEINKPADEKGKKVEKDKEDDAPEVYNLGMYFDYTSGLPVIPGSSIKGMLRSAIEEWDFLADYELNDGVTREEIIKTVFEGEGLSIYDRDIFLDAIPIRVDNKLFGEDYITHHPNPLQNPNPVRFLRVNPGVTYKFRFILKAHGEKLTVDFKTKLFEAIICTFGLGAKTNVGYGQFVEH
;
A
#
# COMPACT_ATOMS: atom_id res chain seq x y z
N MET A 1 9.80 16.73 2.19
CA MET A 1 9.98 15.94 3.44
C MET A 1 10.17 14.45 3.12
N ASN A 2 10.81 13.63 3.97
CA ASN A 2 10.75 12.15 3.89
C ASN A 2 9.54 11.67 4.72
N PHE A 3 8.48 11.19 4.08
CA PHE A 3 7.21 10.88 4.77
C PHE A 3 7.34 9.68 5.71
N GLY A 4 8.08 8.64 5.31
CA GLY A 4 8.31 7.46 6.16
C GLY A 4 9.07 7.78 7.45
N TYR A 5 10.12 8.61 7.36
CA TYR A 5 10.85 9.09 8.53
C TYR A 5 9.93 9.90 9.45
N TRP A 6 9.17 10.83 8.90
CA TRP A 6 8.20 11.59 9.69
C TRP A 6 7.19 10.67 10.38
N TYR A 7 6.57 9.74 9.63
CA TYR A 7 5.52 8.84 10.13
C TYR A 7 6.03 7.96 11.27
N TYR A 8 7.19 7.32 11.11
CA TYR A 8 7.69 6.36 12.10
C TYR A 8 8.60 6.94 13.18
N ARG A 9 9.16 8.14 12.99
CA ARG A 9 10.15 8.71 13.92
C ARG A 9 9.74 10.04 14.50
N GLU A 10 9.02 10.88 13.77
CA GLU A 10 8.64 12.22 14.24
C GLU A 10 7.19 12.35 14.68
N TYR A 11 6.30 11.49 14.19
CA TYR A 11 4.85 11.62 14.37
C TYR A 11 4.48 11.78 15.85
N PHE A 12 5.05 10.94 16.71
CA PHE A 12 4.78 10.96 18.15
C PHE A 12 5.61 12.00 18.95
N ASN A 13 6.49 12.79 18.33
CA ASN A 13 7.39 13.71 19.05
C ASN A 13 6.65 14.81 19.83
N THR A 14 5.43 15.16 19.41
CA THR A 14 4.62 16.19 20.08
C THR A 14 3.76 15.63 21.22
N ILE A 15 3.77 14.30 21.41
CA ILE A 15 3.06 13.63 22.50
C ILE A 15 3.92 13.65 23.76
N LYS A 16 3.33 14.08 24.88
CA LYS A 16 3.98 14.02 26.19
C LYS A 16 3.51 12.79 26.97
N LEU A 17 4.44 11.96 27.41
CA LEU A 17 4.18 10.81 28.29
C LEU A 17 4.53 11.15 29.75
N ASN A 18 3.78 10.60 30.71
CA ASN A 18 4.18 10.62 32.12
C ASN A 18 5.22 9.51 32.41
N SER A 19 5.66 9.41 33.67
CA SER A 19 6.59 8.38 34.15
C SER A 19 6.09 6.95 34.02
N GLU A 20 4.79 6.75 33.81
CA GLU A 20 4.14 5.44 33.65
C GLU A 20 3.89 5.09 32.16
N GLY A 21 4.36 5.93 31.23
CA GLY A 21 4.16 5.75 29.79
C GLY A 21 2.75 6.13 29.30
N ILE A 22 1.95 6.81 30.12
CA ILE A 22 0.61 7.27 29.79
C ILE A 22 0.69 8.63 29.09
N VAL A 23 -0.03 8.78 27.97
CA VAL A 23 -0.16 10.07 27.28
C VAL A 23 -0.87 11.09 28.18
N THR A 24 -0.21 12.22 28.42
CA THR A 24 -0.68 13.29 29.31
C THR A 24 -1.39 14.41 28.58
N ASN A 25 -1.15 14.60 27.27
CA ASN A 25 -1.70 15.72 26.53
C ASN A 25 -1.64 15.50 25.00
N PHE A 26 -2.77 15.65 24.31
CA PHE A 26 -2.86 15.70 22.84
C PHE A 26 -3.17 17.10 22.26
N SER A 27 -3.31 18.13 23.10
CA SER A 27 -3.74 19.48 22.68
C SER A 27 -2.93 20.08 21.51
N THR A 28 -1.66 19.69 21.35
CA THR A 28 -0.74 20.14 20.28
C THR A 28 -0.49 19.10 19.17
N PHE A 29 -1.04 17.89 19.32
CA PHE A 29 -0.83 16.77 18.40
C PHE A 29 -1.65 16.96 17.12
N ASN A 30 -1.01 16.85 15.95
CA ASN A 30 -1.65 17.02 14.63
C ASN A 30 -2.49 18.31 14.45
N LYS A 31 -2.11 19.43 15.11
CA LYS A 31 -2.78 20.74 14.92
C LYS A 31 -1.85 21.77 14.29
N GLY A 32 -2.40 22.56 13.36
CA GLY A 32 -1.69 23.63 12.66
C GLY A 32 -0.44 23.13 11.94
N LYS A 33 0.70 23.78 12.17
CA LYS A 33 2.00 23.47 11.53
C LYS A 33 2.56 22.07 11.86
N ASN A 34 1.95 21.33 12.78
CA ASN A 34 2.41 20.00 13.18
C ASN A 34 1.80 18.89 12.30
N ASP A 35 0.74 19.17 11.54
CA ASP A 35 0.15 18.22 10.58
C ASP A 35 0.88 18.27 9.23
N LYS A 36 2.10 17.74 9.19
CA LYS A 36 2.98 17.84 8.02
C LYS A 36 2.51 17.01 6.82
N LEU A 37 1.62 16.04 7.01
CA LEU A 37 1.12 15.20 5.90
C LEU A 37 0.18 15.95 4.96
N ASN A 38 -0.52 16.97 5.48
CA ASN A 38 -1.58 17.65 4.75
C ASN A 38 -1.09 18.77 3.82
N GLU A 39 0.17 19.20 3.97
CA GLU A 39 0.73 20.38 3.28
C GLU A 39 1.89 20.05 2.33
N GLU A 40 2.56 18.90 2.50
CA GLU A 40 3.75 18.56 1.70
C GLU A 40 3.38 17.90 0.36
N PRO A 41 3.78 18.47 -0.79
CA PRO A 41 3.49 17.89 -2.09
C PRO A 41 4.33 16.63 -2.34
N LEU A 42 3.88 15.80 -3.29
CA LEU A 42 4.70 14.71 -3.81
C LEU A 42 5.97 15.31 -4.44
N PRO A 43 7.19 14.82 -4.08
CA PRO A 43 8.42 15.24 -4.74
C PRO A 43 8.32 15.05 -6.26
N PRO A 44 8.83 16.00 -7.07
CA PRO A 44 8.71 15.92 -8.52
C PRO A 44 9.39 14.66 -9.06
N TYR A 45 8.66 13.88 -9.83
CA TYR A 45 9.20 12.72 -10.52
C TYR A 45 10.02 13.18 -11.73
N ASN A 46 11.33 12.95 -11.71
CA ASN A 46 12.16 13.21 -12.88
C ASN A 46 11.99 12.08 -13.91
N GLY A 47 11.16 12.32 -14.92
CA GLY A 47 10.88 11.38 -16.01
C GLY A 47 12.06 11.15 -16.96
N GLU A 48 13.11 11.97 -16.90
CA GLU A 48 14.29 11.87 -17.77
C GLU A 48 15.22 10.71 -17.39
N VAL A 49 15.08 10.17 -16.18
CA VAL A 49 15.77 8.94 -15.76
C VAL A 49 15.01 7.72 -16.30
N ASN A 50 15.00 7.59 -17.63
CA ASN A 50 14.46 6.41 -18.30
C ASN A 50 15.55 5.33 -18.31
N ILE A 51 15.54 4.50 -17.28
CA ILE A 51 16.46 3.35 -17.19
C ILE A 51 16.12 2.39 -18.33
N GLN A 52 17.06 2.20 -19.26
CA GLN A 52 16.89 1.29 -20.38
C GLN A 52 16.47 -0.11 -19.92
N GLY A 53 15.49 -0.69 -20.60
CA GLY A 53 15.00 -2.05 -20.32
C GLY A 53 13.89 -2.14 -19.28
N ILE A 54 13.54 -1.05 -18.57
CA ILE A 54 12.39 -1.04 -17.68
C ILE A 54 11.09 -0.90 -18.50
N LYS A 55 10.18 -1.84 -18.32
CA LYS A 55 8.79 -1.75 -18.76
C LYS A 55 7.94 -1.19 -17.65
N SER A 56 6.97 -0.36 -18.02
CA SER A 56 6.12 0.30 -17.05
C SER A 56 4.80 0.73 -17.66
N PHE A 57 3.75 0.71 -16.85
CA PHE A 57 2.47 1.34 -17.11
C PHE A 57 2.09 2.20 -15.89
N LYS A 58 1.07 3.04 -16.07
CA LYS A 58 0.65 4.03 -15.07
C LYS A 58 -0.80 3.78 -14.73
N LEU A 59 -1.08 3.55 -13.45
CA LEU A 59 -2.44 3.40 -12.95
C LEU A 59 -2.72 4.41 -11.86
N LYS A 60 -3.96 4.85 -11.78
CA LYS A 60 -4.46 5.81 -10.81
C LYS A 60 -5.30 5.11 -9.75
N THR A 61 -5.03 5.44 -8.49
CA THR A 61 -5.81 4.96 -7.34
C THR A 61 -7.24 5.49 -7.36
N CYS A 62 -8.20 4.62 -7.06
CA CYS A 62 -9.62 4.93 -6.95
C CYS A 62 -10.07 5.10 -5.50
N TYR A 63 -11.29 5.58 -5.29
CA TYR A 63 -11.95 5.60 -3.98
C TYR A 63 -12.12 4.18 -3.43
N PRO A 64 -11.86 3.93 -2.12
CA PRO A 64 -11.52 4.89 -1.06
C PRO A 64 -10.05 5.33 -1.00
N GLY A 65 -9.15 4.72 -1.75
CA GLY A 65 -7.72 5.02 -1.77
C GLY A 65 -6.89 3.75 -1.65
N LEU A 66 -5.60 3.87 -1.36
CA LEU A 66 -4.70 2.72 -1.21
C LEU A 66 -4.21 2.57 0.24
N LEU A 67 -4.26 1.33 0.71
CA LEU A 67 -3.66 0.88 1.97
C LEU A 67 -2.56 -0.14 1.67
N CYS A 68 -1.34 0.15 2.10
CA CYS A 68 -0.23 -0.78 1.97
C CYS A 68 0.57 -0.79 3.27
N GLY A 69 0.90 -1.97 3.78
CA GLY A 69 1.66 -2.09 5.03
C GLY A 69 0.85 -1.88 6.31
N VAL A 70 -0.45 -2.16 6.31
CA VAL A 70 -1.30 -2.05 7.53
C VAL A 70 -0.82 -2.92 8.70
N GLY A 71 -0.01 -3.95 8.44
CA GLY A 71 0.57 -4.82 9.45
C GLY A 71 1.83 -4.26 10.13
N TYR A 72 2.36 -3.13 9.67
CA TYR A 72 3.48 -2.47 10.36
C TYR A 72 2.99 -1.85 11.68
N HIS A 73 3.81 -1.92 12.72
CA HIS A 73 3.49 -1.32 14.00
C HIS A 73 3.50 0.20 13.90
N HIS A 74 2.36 0.79 14.23
CA HIS A 74 2.20 2.23 14.35
C HIS A 74 1.12 2.51 15.40
N GLU A 75 1.40 2.10 16.64
CA GLU A 75 0.50 2.25 17.77
C GLU A 75 1.27 2.75 18.99
N ILE A 76 0.60 3.51 19.85
CA ILE A 76 1.11 3.84 21.18
C ILE A 76 0.69 2.71 22.11
N ASN A 77 1.65 2.18 22.88
CA ASN A 77 1.33 1.19 23.91
C ASN A 77 0.28 1.76 24.87
N LYS A 78 -0.91 1.15 24.87
CA LYS A 78 -1.90 1.38 25.93
C LYS A 78 -1.46 0.55 27.13
N PRO A 79 -1.23 1.15 28.32
CA PRO A 79 -0.89 0.38 29.50
C PRO A 79 -1.96 -0.70 29.74
N ALA A 80 -1.50 -1.91 30.03
CA ALA A 80 -2.37 -2.98 30.52
C ALA A 80 -2.59 -2.77 32.01
N ASP A 81 -3.81 -3.01 32.48
CA ASP A 81 -4.06 -3.13 33.92
C ASP A 81 -3.36 -4.38 34.49
N GLU A 82 -3.32 -4.49 35.82
CA GLU A 82 -2.66 -5.60 36.55
C GLU A 82 -3.22 -6.99 36.21
N LYS A 83 -4.31 -7.08 35.43
CA LYS A 83 -4.95 -8.31 34.96
C LYS A 83 -4.70 -8.58 33.48
N GLY A 84 -3.83 -7.81 32.82
CA GLY A 84 -3.49 -7.96 31.40
C GLY A 84 -4.60 -7.51 30.45
N LYS A 85 -5.66 -6.85 30.94
CA LYS A 85 -6.63 -6.18 30.07
C LYS A 85 -6.07 -4.81 29.72
N LYS A 86 -6.11 -4.46 28.44
CA LYS A 86 -5.82 -3.08 28.02
C LYS A 86 -6.79 -2.18 28.78
N VAL A 87 -6.30 -1.13 29.46
CA VAL A 87 -7.16 -0.16 30.14
C VAL A 87 -8.03 0.50 29.08
N GLU A 88 -9.25 -0.02 28.92
CA GLU A 88 -10.31 0.65 28.20
C GLU A 88 -10.72 1.81 29.11
N LYS A 89 -10.19 3.01 28.86
CA LYS A 89 -10.80 4.20 29.43
C LYS A 89 -12.25 4.19 28.99
N ASP A 90 -13.15 4.04 29.95
CA ASP A 90 -14.57 4.28 29.77
C ASP A 90 -14.75 5.69 29.20
N LYS A 91 -15.22 5.76 27.93
CA LYS A 91 -16.24 6.67 27.36
C LYS A 91 -16.06 8.18 27.60
N GLU A 92 -16.22 9.08 26.64
CA GLU A 92 -17.21 9.16 25.56
C GLU A 92 -16.69 10.25 24.58
N ASP A 93 -16.93 10.13 23.28
CA ASP A 93 -16.73 11.18 22.24
C ASP A 93 -15.32 11.50 21.69
N ASP A 94 -14.22 11.03 22.27
CA ASP A 94 -12.91 11.34 21.70
C ASP A 94 -12.57 10.43 20.50
N ALA A 95 -12.62 11.01 19.29
CA ALA A 95 -12.14 10.36 18.08
C ALA A 95 -10.68 9.89 18.27
N PRO A 96 -10.29 8.72 17.76
CA PRO A 96 -8.90 8.25 17.81
C PRO A 96 -7.94 9.33 17.33
N GLU A 97 -7.16 9.88 18.26
CA GLU A 97 -6.30 11.03 17.99
C GLU A 97 -5.10 10.67 17.12
N VAL A 98 -4.69 9.40 17.16
CA VAL A 98 -3.50 8.87 16.49
C VAL A 98 -3.86 7.91 15.36
N TYR A 99 -3.03 7.86 14.32
CA TYR A 99 -3.06 6.77 13.36
C TYR A 99 -2.61 5.47 14.04
N ASN A 100 -3.44 4.44 14.00
CA ASN A 100 -3.20 3.16 14.68
C ASN A 100 -2.75 2.03 13.75
N LEU A 101 -2.75 2.26 12.43
CA LEU A 101 -2.29 1.29 11.44
C LEU A 101 -0.99 1.76 10.81
N GLY A 102 -0.09 0.82 10.55
CA GLY A 102 1.13 1.09 9.81
C GLY A 102 0.86 1.39 8.34
N MET A 103 1.89 1.92 7.70
CA MET A 103 1.92 2.12 6.26
C MET A 103 3.33 1.87 5.72
N TYR A 104 3.44 1.24 4.56
CA TYR A 104 4.74 1.00 3.95
C TYR A 104 5.28 2.26 3.27
N PHE A 105 6.52 2.61 3.59
CA PHE A 105 7.29 3.65 2.91
C PHE A 105 8.65 3.10 2.51
N ASP A 106 9.14 3.49 1.34
CA ASP A 106 10.53 3.24 0.98
C ASP A 106 11.46 3.96 1.96
N TYR A 107 12.45 3.25 2.48
CA TYR A 107 13.34 3.77 3.53
C TYR A 107 14.17 4.97 3.05
N THR A 108 14.57 4.98 1.78
CA THR A 108 15.49 5.99 1.25
C THR A 108 14.73 7.26 0.84
N SER A 109 13.72 7.12 0.00
CA SER A 109 12.93 8.24 -0.51
C SER A 109 11.86 8.73 0.47
N GLY A 110 11.40 7.84 1.36
CA GLY A 110 10.25 8.11 2.22
C GLY A 110 8.91 8.09 1.51
N LEU A 111 8.85 7.62 0.26
CA LEU A 111 7.61 7.61 -0.53
C LEU A 111 6.74 6.38 -0.19
N PRO A 112 5.39 6.51 -0.27
CA PRO A 112 4.48 5.39 -0.06
C PRO A 112 4.46 4.47 -1.29
N VAL A 113 5.47 3.62 -1.43
CA VAL A 113 5.60 2.70 -2.57
C VAL A 113 4.80 1.42 -2.34
N ILE A 114 4.46 0.71 -3.41
CA ILE A 114 3.93 -0.66 -3.32
C ILE A 114 5.09 -1.62 -3.56
N PRO A 115 5.45 -2.50 -2.60
CA PRO A 115 6.57 -3.41 -2.77
C PRO A 115 6.44 -4.31 -4.00
N GLY A 116 7.54 -4.49 -4.73
CA GLY A 116 7.62 -5.40 -5.89
C GLY A 116 7.26 -6.84 -5.52
N SER A 117 7.58 -7.27 -4.30
CA SER A 117 7.18 -8.58 -3.76
C SER A 117 5.67 -8.70 -3.57
N SER A 118 5.00 -7.64 -3.09
CA SER A 118 3.53 -7.61 -2.96
C SER A 118 2.86 -7.62 -4.33
N ILE A 119 3.40 -6.89 -5.31
CA ILE A 119 2.92 -6.91 -6.70
C ILE A 119 3.06 -8.33 -7.27
N LYS A 120 4.24 -8.93 -7.15
CA LYS A 120 4.52 -10.30 -7.60
C LYS A 120 3.57 -11.31 -6.96
N GLY A 121 3.37 -11.22 -5.65
CA GLY A 121 2.50 -12.12 -4.90
C GLY A 121 1.04 -12.03 -5.34
N MET A 122 0.51 -10.82 -5.50
CA MET A 122 -0.86 -10.61 -5.97
C MET A 122 -1.04 -11.14 -7.39
N LEU A 123 -0.13 -10.81 -8.31
CA LEU A 123 -0.19 -11.29 -9.70
C LEU A 123 -0.17 -12.82 -9.77
N ARG A 124 0.69 -13.47 -8.96
CA ARG A 124 0.75 -14.94 -8.85
C ARG A 124 -0.57 -15.50 -8.34
N SER A 125 -1.10 -14.96 -7.23
CA SER A 125 -2.35 -15.42 -6.62
C SER A 125 -3.53 -15.25 -7.57
N ALA A 126 -3.60 -14.17 -8.35
CA ALA A 126 -4.68 -13.97 -9.32
C ALA A 126 -4.71 -15.01 -10.44
N ILE A 127 -3.53 -15.46 -10.86
CA ILE A 127 -3.40 -16.53 -11.86
C ILE A 127 -3.67 -17.91 -11.24
N GLU A 128 -3.23 -18.13 -10.00
CA GLU A 128 -3.32 -19.44 -9.34
C GLU A 128 -4.70 -19.73 -8.74
N GLU A 129 -5.30 -18.75 -8.06
CA GLU A 129 -6.52 -18.92 -7.26
C GLU A 129 -7.79 -18.47 -8.00
N TRP A 130 -7.72 -17.40 -8.79
CA TRP A 130 -8.88 -16.83 -9.49
C TRP A 130 -8.96 -17.24 -10.96
N ASP A 131 -8.01 -18.06 -11.41
CA ASP A 131 -7.90 -18.57 -12.79
C ASP A 131 -8.10 -17.49 -13.86
N PHE A 132 -7.66 -16.25 -13.57
CA PHE A 132 -7.92 -15.07 -14.40
C PHE A 132 -7.47 -15.27 -15.86
N LEU A 133 -6.44 -16.10 -16.06
CA LEU A 133 -5.86 -16.39 -17.36
C LEU A 133 -6.83 -17.15 -18.28
N ALA A 134 -7.80 -17.90 -17.75
CA ALA A 134 -8.77 -18.67 -18.53
C ALA A 134 -9.72 -17.74 -19.33
N ASP A 135 -10.11 -16.62 -18.75
CA ASP A 135 -11.05 -15.65 -19.33
C ASP A 135 -10.35 -14.44 -19.98
N TYR A 136 -9.02 -14.42 -19.99
CA TYR A 136 -8.25 -13.28 -20.50
C TYR A 136 -8.17 -13.29 -22.03
N GLU A 137 -8.80 -12.30 -22.68
CA GLU A 137 -8.97 -12.24 -24.14
C GLU A 137 -7.66 -12.31 -24.95
N LEU A 138 -6.57 -11.78 -24.40
CA LEU A 138 -5.25 -11.79 -25.08
C LEU A 138 -4.46 -13.08 -24.82
N ASN A 139 -5.01 -14.06 -24.10
CA ASN A 139 -4.35 -15.33 -23.85
C ASN A 139 -4.36 -16.22 -25.11
N ASP A 140 -3.21 -16.39 -25.74
CA ASP A 140 -3.01 -17.27 -26.91
C ASP A 140 -2.53 -18.67 -26.49
N GLY A 141 -3.22 -19.28 -25.54
CA GLY A 141 -2.94 -20.63 -25.05
C GLY A 141 -1.67 -20.75 -24.22
N VAL A 142 -1.36 -19.73 -23.40
CA VAL A 142 -0.44 -19.84 -22.26
C VAL A 142 -1.18 -20.50 -21.11
N THR A 143 -0.55 -21.47 -20.45
CA THR A 143 -1.16 -22.15 -19.29
C THR A 143 -0.78 -21.47 -17.98
N ARG A 144 -1.60 -21.65 -16.94
CA ARG A 144 -1.32 -21.16 -15.59
C ARG A 144 -0.03 -21.77 -15.02
N GLU A 145 0.24 -23.05 -15.30
CA GLU A 145 1.45 -23.73 -14.84
C GLU A 145 2.69 -23.15 -15.52
N GLU A 146 2.63 -22.88 -16.83
CA GLU A 146 3.72 -22.28 -17.60
C GLU A 146 4.09 -20.91 -17.05
N ILE A 147 3.11 -20.03 -16.87
CA ILE A 147 3.38 -18.68 -16.35
C ILE A 147 3.88 -18.73 -14.91
N ILE A 148 3.35 -19.59 -14.04
CA ILE A 148 3.79 -19.68 -12.63
C ILE A 148 5.25 -20.09 -12.53
N LYS A 149 5.60 -21.18 -13.20
CA LYS A 149 6.96 -21.75 -13.16
C LYS A 149 7.98 -20.82 -13.79
N THR A 150 7.66 -20.22 -14.94
CA THR A 150 8.61 -19.37 -15.67
C THR A 150 8.71 -17.97 -15.07
N VAL A 151 7.59 -17.27 -14.85
CA VAL A 151 7.58 -15.85 -14.46
C VAL A 151 7.78 -15.68 -12.95
N PHE A 152 7.11 -16.47 -12.13
CA PHE A 152 7.12 -16.26 -10.68
C PHE A 152 8.18 -17.10 -9.97
N GLU A 153 8.45 -18.33 -10.41
CA GLU A 153 9.44 -19.21 -9.78
C GLU A 153 10.83 -19.12 -10.45
N GLY A 154 10.86 -18.84 -11.76
CA GLY A 154 12.09 -18.83 -12.55
C GLY A 154 12.69 -20.24 -12.70
N GLU A 155 11.83 -21.26 -12.76
CA GLU A 155 12.23 -22.66 -12.94
C GLU A 155 13.03 -22.81 -14.23
N GLY A 156 14.24 -23.38 -14.14
CA GLY A 156 15.13 -23.55 -15.29
C GLY A 156 15.81 -22.26 -15.81
N LEU A 157 15.55 -21.09 -15.20
CA LEU A 157 16.15 -19.82 -15.60
C LEU A 157 17.30 -19.39 -14.71
N SER A 158 18.35 -18.84 -15.34
CA SER A 158 19.42 -18.13 -14.63
C SER A 158 18.85 -16.89 -13.93
N ILE A 159 19.52 -16.41 -12.88
CA ILE A 159 19.07 -15.21 -12.16
C ILE A 159 18.97 -13.96 -13.07
N TYR A 160 19.74 -13.91 -14.16
CA TYR A 160 19.79 -12.78 -15.10
C TYR A 160 18.67 -12.82 -16.14
N ASP A 161 18.08 -14.00 -16.34
CA ASP A 161 17.00 -14.24 -17.28
C ASP A 161 15.63 -14.18 -16.62
N ARG A 162 15.56 -14.05 -15.29
CA ARG A 162 14.28 -13.95 -14.57
C ARG A 162 13.65 -12.57 -14.71
N ASP A 163 12.32 -12.55 -14.66
CA ASP A 163 11.57 -11.31 -14.54
C ASP A 163 11.77 -10.68 -13.15
N ILE A 164 11.95 -9.36 -13.12
CA ILE A 164 12.13 -8.60 -11.88
C ILE A 164 10.95 -7.65 -11.70
N PHE A 165 10.30 -7.77 -10.55
CA PHE A 165 9.19 -6.93 -10.11
C PHE A 165 9.76 -5.84 -9.22
N LEU A 166 9.73 -4.60 -9.71
CA LEU A 166 10.22 -3.44 -8.95
C LEU A 166 9.05 -2.79 -8.20
N ASP A 167 9.38 -1.98 -7.20
CA ASP A 167 8.35 -1.27 -6.44
C ASP A 167 7.58 -0.31 -7.36
N ALA A 168 6.26 -0.23 -7.19
CA ALA A 168 5.47 0.80 -7.83
C ALA A 168 5.60 2.10 -7.05
N ILE A 169 5.96 3.19 -7.74
CA ILE A 169 6.22 4.49 -7.11
C ILE A 169 5.11 5.49 -7.46
N PRO A 170 4.68 6.34 -6.52
CA PRO A 170 3.80 7.45 -6.84
C PRO A 170 4.57 8.47 -7.69
N ILE A 171 3.97 8.90 -8.81
CA ILE A 171 4.61 9.84 -9.75
C ILE A 171 3.80 11.13 -9.96
N ARG A 172 2.52 11.12 -9.60
CA ARG A 172 1.62 12.26 -9.75
C ARG A 172 0.48 12.16 -8.74
N VAL A 173 0.02 13.32 -8.27
CA VAL A 173 -1.11 13.47 -7.37
C VAL A 173 -2.02 14.54 -7.97
N ASP A 174 -3.31 14.25 -8.13
CA ASP A 174 -4.26 15.24 -8.64
C ASP A 174 -4.61 16.30 -7.57
N ASN A 175 -4.71 15.90 -6.29
CA ASN A 175 -4.97 16.80 -5.16
C ASN A 175 -3.92 16.62 -4.04
N LYS A 176 -4.21 15.80 -3.03
CA LYS A 176 -3.33 15.52 -1.89
C LYS A 176 -2.88 14.07 -1.88
N LEU A 177 -1.63 13.80 -1.50
CA LEU A 177 -1.08 12.44 -1.48
C LEU A 177 -1.74 11.57 -0.41
N PHE A 178 -1.90 12.10 0.79
CA PHE A 178 -2.46 11.38 1.92
C PHE A 178 -3.80 11.93 2.38
N GLY A 179 -4.59 11.04 2.94
CA GLY A 179 -5.78 11.37 3.69
C GLY A 179 -5.93 10.43 4.88
N GLU A 180 -6.87 10.75 5.74
CA GLU A 180 -7.24 9.88 6.85
C GLU A 180 -8.56 9.19 6.60
N ASP A 181 -8.77 8.12 7.34
CA ASP A 181 -10.03 7.37 7.32
C ASP A 181 -10.19 6.62 8.64
N TYR A 182 -11.40 6.08 8.86
CA TYR A 182 -11.80 5.46 10.13
C TYR A 182 -12.48 4.11 9.87
N ILE A 183 -12.00 3.07 10.55
CA ILE A 183 -12.68 1.77 10.60
C ILE A 183 -13.31 1.65 11.97
N THR A 184 -14.63 1.48 12.01
CA THR A 184 -15.38 1.24 13.26
C THR A 184 -15.66 -0.25 13.40
N HIS A 185 -15.11 -0.88 14.44
CA HIS A 185 -15.52 -2.24 14.81
C HIS A 185 -16.61 -2.19 15.89
N HIS A 186 -17.60 -3.07 15.77
CA HIS A 186 -18.67 -3.24 16.74
C HIS A 186 -18.51 -4.60 17.41
N PRO A 187 -18.14 -4.67 18.70
CA PRO A 187 -18.05 -5.94 19.42
C PRO A 187 -19.43 -6.61 19.55
N ASN A 188 -20.50 -5.82 19.59
CA ASN A 188 -21.90 -6.24 19.51
C ASN A 188 -22.72 -5.21 18.71
N PRO A 189 -23.81 -5.60 18.01
CA PRO A 189 -24.61 -4.68 17.18
C PRO A 189 -25.17 -3.44 17.89
N LEU A 190 -25.38 -3.53 19.20
CA LEU A 190 -25.95 -2.45 20.03
C LEU A 190 -24.91 -1.73 20.88
N GLN A 191 -23.63 -2.11 20.80
CA GLN A 191 -22.55 -1.42 21.50
C GLN A 191 -21.98 -0.30 20.64
N ASN A 192 -21.53 0.77 21.30
CA ASN A 192 -20.90 1.91 20.66
C ASN A 192 -19.69 1.45 19.82
N PRO A 193 -19.52 1.97 18.59
CA PRO A 193 -18.37 1.64 17.76
C PRO A 193 -17.07 2.06 18.44
N ASN A 194 -16.00 1.30 18.20
CA ASN A 194 -14.64 1.73 18.51
C ASN A 194 -13.93 2.15 17.22
N PRO A 195 -13.86 3.47 16.91
CA PRO A 195 -13.21 3.94 15.70
C PRO A 195 -11.69 3.78 15.78
N VAL A 196 -11.12 3.29 14.69
CA VAL A 196 -9.68 3.18 14.45
C VAL A 196 -9.32 4.11 13.31
N ARG A 197 -8.64 5.23 13.62
CA ARG A 197 -8.11 6.16 12.61
C ARG A 197 -6.83 5.59 11.99
N PHE A 198 -6.67 5.77 10.69
CA PHE A 198 -5.48 5.35 9.96
C PHE A 198 -5.17 6.29 8.79
N LEU A 199 -3.91 6.27 8.37
CA LEU A 199 -3.43 6.97 7.20
C LEU A 199 -3.67 6.13 5.95
N ARG A 200 -4.06 6.78 4.85
CA ARG A 200 -4.17 6.17 3.52
C ARG A 200 -3.56 7.05 2.45
N VAL A 201 -3.19 6.45 1.32
CA VAL A 201 -3.00 7.20 0.07
C VAL A 201 -4.37 7.58 -0.47
N ASN A 202 -4.56 8.82 -0.88
CA ASN A 202 -5.81 9.27 -1.46
C ASN A 202 -6.06 8.68 -2.85
N PRO A 203 -7.33 8.65 -3.30
CA PRO A 203 -7.67 8.54 -4.71
C PRO A 203 -7.04 9.65 -5.53
N GLY A 204 -6.82 9.39 -6.82
CA GLY A 204 -6.22 10.37 -7.73
C GLY A 204 -4.69 10.44 -7.62
N VAL A 205 -4.06 9.45 -6.98
CA VAL A 205 -2.60 9.28 -6.98
C VAL A 205 -2.22 8.27 -8.06
N THR A 206 -1.41 8.71 -9.01
CA THR A 206 -0.91 7.88 -10.11
C THR A 206 0.38 7.18 -9.70
N TYR A 207 0.37 5.86 -9.77
CA TYR A 207 1.51 4.99 -9.57
C TYR A 207 2.11 4.54 -10.90
N LYS A 208 3.44 4.51 -10.98
CA LYS A 208 4.18 3.87 -12.06
C LYS A 208 4.59 2.48 -11.62
N PHE A 209 3.97 1.47 -12.21
CA PHE A 209 4.36 0.07 -12.05
C PHE A 209 5.57 -0.22 -12.94
N ARG A 210 6.57 -0.93 -12.42
CA ARG A 210 7.87 -1.05 -13.07
C ARG A 210 8.36 -2.50 -13.02
N PHE A 211 8.85 -2.97 -14.16
CA PHE A 211 9.28 -4.34 -14.32
C PHE A 211 10.51 -4.41 -15.24
N ILE A 212 11.40 -5.36 -14.98
CA ILE A 212 12.41 -5.77 -15.96
C ILE A 212 11.96 -7.12 -16.46
N LEU A 213 11.37 -7.14 -17.67
CA LEU A 213 10.75 -8.33 -18.24
C LEU A 213 11.61 -8.90 -19.36
N LYS A 214 11.67 -10.23 -19.44
CA LYS A 214 12.31 -10.99 -20.51
C LYS A 214 11.26 -11.69 -21.38
N ALA A 215 11.58 -12.00 -22.63
CA ALA A 215 10.72 -12.87 -23.42
C ALA A 215 11.05 -14.33 -23.07
N HIS A 216 10.02 -15.17 -22.86
CA HIS A 216 10.18 -16.59 -22.62
C HIS A 216 9.41 -17.39 -23.67
N GLY A 217 10.10 -17.80 -24.73
CA GLY A 217 9.45 -18.41 -25.89
C GLY A 217 8.59 -17.41 -26.68
N GLU A 218 7.73 -17.95 -27.53
CA GLU A 218 6.94 -17.15 -28.48
C GLU A 218 5.70 -16.50 -27.85
N LYS A 219 5.16 -17.11 -26.78
CA LYS A 219 3.89 -16.69 -26.17
C LYS A 219 4.05 -15.77 -24.96
N LEU A 220 4.98 -16.07 -24.04
CA LEU A 220 5.29 -15.21 -22.88
C LEU A 220 6.18 -14.03 -23.29
N THR A 221 5.68 -13.23 -24.22
CA THR A 221 6.34 -12.01 -24.67
C THR A 221 6.28 -10.95 -23.57
N VAL A 222 7.19 -9.97 -23.68
CA VAL A 222 7.21 -8.83 -22.76
C VAL A 222 5.90 -8.03 -22.84
N ASP A 223 5.33 -7.86 -24.03
CA ASP A 223 4.09 -7.13 -24.23
C ASP A 223 2.89 -7.87 -23.61
N PHE A 224 2.77 -9.17 -23.86
CA PHE A 224 1.74 -10.02 -23.25
C PHE A 224 1.75 -9.93 -21.74
N LYS A 225 2.92 -10.13 -21.11
CA LYS A 225 3.07 -10.04 -19.65
C LYS A 225 2.74 -8.65 -19.13
N THR A 226 3.16 -7.60 -19.82
CA THR A 226 2.88 -6.22 -19.40
C THR A 226 1.37 -5.95 -19.35
N LYS A 227 0.65 -6.31 -20.42
CA LYS A 227 -0.81 -6.15 -20.51
C LYS A 227 -1.56 -7.02 -19.50
N LEU A 228 -1.12 -8.28 -19.35
CA LEU A 228 -1.71 -9.20 -18.38
C LEU A 228 -1.58 -8.64 -16.95
N PHE A 229 -0.40 -8.13 -16.57
CA PHE A 229 -0.20 -7.58 -15.23
C PHE A 229 -1.04 -6.32 -15.00
N GLU A 230 -1.15 -5.45 -16.00
CA GLU A 230 -2.02 -4.29 -15.95
C GLU A 230 -3.49 -4.69 -15.76
N ALA A 231 -3.99 -5.63 -16.56
CA ALA A 231 -5.36 -6.13 -16.48
C ALA A 231 -5.68 -6.78 -15.12
N ILE A 232 -4.78 -7.60 -14.58
CA ILE A 232 -4.94 -8.22 -13.26
C ILE A 232 -5.01 -7.14 -12.17
N ILE A 233 -4.11 -6.14 -12.19
CA ILE A 233 -4.11 -5.07 -11.18
C ILE A 233 -5.38 -4.23 -11.25
N CYS A 234 -5.87 -3.90 -12.44
CA CYS A 234 -7.14 -3.19 -12.62
C CYS A 234 -8.36 -4.01 -12.18
N THR A 235 -8.29 -5.33 -12.24
CA THR A 235 -9.41 -6.22 -11.87
C THR A 235 -9.49 -6.47 -10.36
N PHE A 236 -8.38 -6.82 -9.72
CA PHE A 236 -8.37 -7.26 -8.33
C PHE A 236 -7.91 -6.20 -7.34
N GLY A 237 -7.20 -5.18 -7.83
CA GLY A 237 -6.55 -4.18 -6.99
C GLY A 237 -5.30 -4.70 -6.26
N LEU A 238 -4.69 -3.84 -5.46
CA LEU A 238 -3.46 -4.10 -4.71
C LEU A 238 -3.52 -3.48 -3.32
N GLY A 239 -2.91 -4.16 -2.35
CA GLY A 239 -2.80 -3.69 -0.98
C GLY A 239 -3.80 -4.36 -0.05
N ALA A 240 -4.07 -3.71 1.07
CA ALA A 240 -4.96 -4.24 2.11
C ALA A 240 -6.41 -3.84 1.86
N LYS A 241 -7.34 -4.68 2.33
CA LYS A 241 -8.79 -4.40 2.35
C LYS A 241 -9.41 -4.18 0.95
N THR A 242 -8.92 -4.90 -0.06
CA THR A 242 -9.45 -4.86 -1.43
C THR A 242 -10.92 -5.27 -1.51
N ASN A 243 -11.36 -6.23 -0.68
CA ASN A 243 -12.75 -6.67 -0.61
C ASN A 243 -13.76 -5.59 -0.18
N VAL A 244 -13.30 -4.49 0.43
CA VAL A 244 -14.14 -3.33 0.80
C VAL A 244 -13.80 -2.09 -0.02
N GLY A 245 -13.10 -2.27 -1.16
CA GLY A 245 -12.87 -1.25 -2.17
C GLY A 245 -11.53 -0.50 -2.09
N TYR A 246 -10.70 -0.69 -1.07
CA TYR A 246 -9.36 -0.08 -1.07
C TYR A 246 -8.46 -0.73 -2.12
N GLY A 247 -7.44 0.00 -2.57
CA GLY A 247 -6.44 -0.55 -3.46
C GLY A 247 -6.91 -0.78 -4.90
N GLN A 248 -8.04 -0.18 -5.29
CA GLN A 248 -8.54 -0.26 -6.66
C GLN A 248 -7.81 0.73 -7.57
N PHE A 249 -7.55 0.32 -8.80
CA PHE A 249 -6.77 1.06 -9.78
C PHE A 249 -7.48 1.13 -11.13
N VAL A 250 -7.30 2.24 -11.84
CA VAL A 250 -7.76 2.43 -13.22
C VAL A 250 -6.65 3.01 -14.09
N GLU A 251 -6.77 2.86 -15.40
CA GLU A 251 -5.86 3.51 -16.36
C GLU A 251 -5.84 5.02 -16.17
N HIS A 252 -4.65 5.62 -16.27
CA HIS A 252 -4.43 7.07 -16.07
C HIS A 252 -4.59 7.88 -17.36
#